data_AF-A0AB37Z9P6-F1
#
_entry.id   AF-A0AB37Z9P6-F1
#
_cell.length_a   1.000
_cell.length_b   1.000
_cell.length_c   1.000
_cell.angle_alpha   90.00
_cell.angle_beta   90.00
_cell.angle_gamma   90.00
#
_symmetry.space_group_name_H-M   'P 1'
#
loop_
_entity.id
_entity.type
_entity.pdbx_description
1 polymer ?
#
loop_
_entity_poly.entity_id
_entity_poly.type
_entity_poly.pdbx_seq_one_letter_code
_entity_poly.pdbx_strand_id
1 'polypeptide(L)'
;MRLNHLLFVLTTLASTALLAQQPPKMPSTAPAAGAPGTATPQPYAPAPPQHLPAPARNNPPLLRQAPQPQSNQPRSDQDVPLLQQQRERNTQPVPKPDE
;
A
#
# COMPACT_ATOMS: atom_id res chain seq x y z
N MET A 1 11.61 -54.07 21.57
CA MET A 1 12.14 -53.76 20.22
C MET A 1 11.05 -53.38 19.22
N ARG A 2 10.00 -54.18 19.00
CA ARG A 2 8.96 -53.88 17.99
C ARG A 2 8.15 -52.59 18.21
N LEU A 3 7.78 -52.29 19.46
CA LEU A 3 7.02 -51.07 19.80
C LEU A 3 7.83 -49.79 19.53
N ASN A 4 9.13 -49.80 19.82
CA ASN A 4 9.98 -48.63 19.60
C ASN A 4 10.15 -48.34 18.11
N HIS A 5 10.29 -49.38 17.27
CA HIS A 5 10.31 -49.20 15.81
C HIS A 5 8.99 -48.65 15.27
N LEU A 6 7.84 -49.11 15.80
CA LEU A 6 6.54 -48.56 15.41
C LEU A 6 6.41 -47.07 15.77
N LEU A 7 6.85 -46.69 16.97
CA LEU A 7 6.87 -45.29 17.41
C LEU A 7 7.79 -44.43 16.54
N PHE A 8 8.97 -44.93 16.17
CA PHE A 8 9.89 -44.21 15.27
C PHE A 8 9.32 -44.03 13.85
N VAL A 9 8.60 -45.01 13.33
CA VAL A 9 7.94 -44.91 12.02
C VAL A 9 6.77 -43.93 12.08
N LEU A 10 6.00 -43.94 13.17
CA LEU A 10 4.85 -43.04 13.33
C LEU A 10 5.28 -41.57 13.46
N THR A 11 6.35 -41.29 14.20
CA THR A 11 6.86 -39.92 14.38
C THR A 11 7.50 -39.37 13.12
N THR A 12 8.21 -40.21 12.35
CA THR A 12 8.80 -39.80 11.07
C THR A 12 7.73 -39.52 10.01
N LEU A 13 6.65 -40.32 9.98
CA LEU A 13 5.53 -40.12 9.06
C LEU A 13 4.68 -38.87 9.40
N ALA A 14 4.48 -38.59 10.70
CA ALA A 14 3.76 -37.39 11.14
C ALA A 14 4.52 -36.10 10.84
N SER A 15 5.86 -36.13 10.92
CA SER A 15 6.71 -34.94 10.69
C SER A 15 6.74 -34.51 9.22
N THR A 16 6.70 -35.46 8.29
CA THR A 16 6.68 -35.15 6.84
C THR A 16 5.32 -34.65 6.36
N ALA A 17 4.21 -35.11 6.97
CA ALA A 17 2.87 -34.63 6.67
C ALA A 17 2.67 -33.14 7.00
N LEU A 18 3.37 -32.61 8.02
CA LEU A 18 3.29 -31.20 8.40
C LEU A 18 3.94 -30.26 7.39
N LEU A 19 5.03 -30.69 6.75
CA LEU A 19 5.75 -29.89 5.75
C LEU A 19 5.02 -29.84 4.40
N ALA A 20 4.22 -30.88 4.08
CA ALA A 20 3.45 -30.96 2.84
C ALA A 20 2.19 -30.07 2.85
N GLN A 21 1.73 -29.60 4.02
CA GLN A 21 0.55 -28.74 4.14
C GLN A 21 0.88 -27.24 4.14
N GLN A 22 2.15 -26.85 4.05
CA GLN A 22 2.48 -25.43 3.97
C GLN A 22 2.21 -24.94 2.54
N PRO A 23 1.21 -24.06 2.32
CA PRO A 23 0.96 -23.51 1.01
C PRO A 23 2.24 -22.79 0.53
N PRO A 24 2.60 -22.89 -0.75
CA PRO A 24 3.79 -22.26 -1.29
C PRO A 24 3.75 -20.77 -0.94
N LYS A 25 4.75 -20.30 -0.20
CA LYS A 25 4.89 -18.89 0.17
C LYS A 25 5.26 -18.12 -1.09
N MET A 26 4.24 -17.63 -1.80
CA MET A 26 4.46 -16.77 -2.95
C MET A 26 5.09 -15.46 -2.47
N PRO A 27 6.15 -14.97 -3.13
CA PRO A 27 6.59 -13.61 -2.92
C PRO A 27 5.42 -12.68 -3.25
N SER A 28 5.18 -11.69 -2.40
CA SER A 28 4.14 -10.69 -2.65
C SER A 28 4.44 -9.98 -3.97
N THR A 29 3.64 -10.25 -5.00
CA THR A 29 3.66 -9.55 -6.28
C THR A 29 2.87 -8.24 -6.22
N ALA A 30 2.19 -7.97 -5.11
CA ALA A 30 1.52 -6.71 -4.89
C ALA A 30 2.55 -5.57 -4.88
N PRO A 31 2.36 -4.51 -5.70
CA PRO A 31 3.19 -3.32 -5.64
C PRO A 31 3.19 -2.76 -4.21
N ALA A 32 4.34 -2.27 -3.75
CA ALA A 32 4.40 -1.57 -2.47
C ALA A 32 3.39 -0.41 -2.48
N ALA A 33 2.74 -0.16 -1.34
CA ALA A 33 1.86 1.00 -1.19
C ALA A 33 2.65 2.26 -1.53
N GLY A 34 2.19 3.04 -2.53
CA GLY A 34 2.95 4.17 -3.03
C GLY A 34 3.70 3.94 -4.35
N ALA A 35 3.77 2.72 -4.87
CA ALA A 35 4.51 2.45 -6.10
C ALA A 35 3.89 3.20 -7.30
N PRO A 36 4.71 3.60 -8.29
CA PRO A 36 4.21 4.19 -9.54
C PRO A 36 3.14 3.31 -10.19
N GLY A 37 2.06 3.91 -10.67
CA GLY A 37 0.95 3.18 -11.29
C GLY A 37 -0.05 2.53 -10.33
N THR A 38 0.10 2.73 -9.02
CA THR A 38 -0.95 2.39 -8.04
C THR A 38 -1.96 3.54 -7.90
N ALA A 39 -3.14 3.27 -7.33
CA ALA A 39 -4.15 4.31 -7.07
C ALA A 39 -3.64 5.43 -6.12
N THR A 40 -2.55 5.17 -5.39
CA THR A 40 -1.89 6.10 -4.48
C THR A 40 -0.40 6.20 -4.82
N PRO A 41 -0.02 6.86 -5.93
CA PRO A 41 1.40 6.99 -6.28
C PRO A 41 2.11 7.89 -5.25
N GLN A 42 3.35 7.55 -4.88
CA GLN A 42 4.20 8.45 -4.11
C GLN A 42 4.45 9.74 -4.92
N PRO A 43 4.33 10.93 -4.29
CA PRO A 43 4.70 12.17 -4.96
C PRO A 43 6.15 12.15 -5.42
N TYR A 44 6.42 12.75 -6.59
CA TYR A 44 7.79 12.93 -7.06
C TYR A 44 8.59 13.77 -6.05
N ALA A 45 9.83 13.35 -5.76
CA ALA A 45 10.73 14.14 -4.93
C ALA A 45 11.01 15.49 -5.61
N PRO A 46 10.98 16.61 -4.87
CA PRO A 46 11.33 17.91 -5.43
C PRO A 46 12.79 17.87 -5.90
N ALA A 47 12.99 18.11 -7.20
CA ALA A 47 14.34 18.23 -7.75
C ALA A 47 14.95 19.56 -7.30
N PRO A 48 16.20 19.58 -6.80
CA PRO A 48 16.88 20.82 -6.51
C PRO A 48 17.06 21.63 -7.81
N PRO A 49 16.87 22.95 -7.81
CA PRO A 49 17.09 23.74 -9.01
C PRO A 49 18.59 23.72 -9.35
N GLN A 50 18.93 23.29 -10.56
CA GLN A 50 20.34 23.09 -10.98
C GLN A 50 21.13 24.40 -11.13
N HIS A 51 20.44 25.54 -11.20
CA HIS A 51 21.06 26.85 -11.47
C HIS A 51 20.45 27.96 -10.62
N LEU A 52 20.54 27.83 -9.30
CA LEU A 52 20.32 28.99 -8.43
C LEU A 52 21.52 29.94 -8.55
N PRO A 53 21.30 31.22 -8.86
CA PRO A 53 22.34 32.23 -8.72
C PRO A 53 22.86 32.23 -7.28
N ALA A 54 24.17 32.22 -7.10
CA ALA A 54 24.76 32.39 -5.78
C ALA A 54 24.31 33.76 -5.20
N PRO A 55 23.94 33.84 -3.92
CA PRO A 55 23.65 35.12 -3.29
C PRO A 55 24.87 36.03 -3.44
N ALA A 56 24.70 37.18 -4.08
CA ALA A 56 25.77 38.17 -4.19
C ALA A 56 26.16 38.64 -2.78
N ARG A 57 27.46 38.70 -2.50
CA ARG A 57 28.05 38.96 -1.16
C ARG A 57 27.52 40.23 -0.47
N ASN A 58 26.99 41.19 -1.25
CA ASN A 58 26.48 42.47 -0.78
C ASN A 58 24.96 42.67 -0.98
N ASN A 59 24.21 41.62 -1.33
CA ASN A 59 22.76 41.75 -1.52
C ASN A 59 22.02 41.25 -0.27
N PRO A 60 21.24 42.08 0.42
CA PRO A 60 20.38 41.61 1.52
C PRO A 60 19.38 40.57 1.00
N PRO A 61 18.94 39.62 1.85
CA PRO A 61 18.00 38.60 1.43
C PRO A 61 16.69 39.23 0.92
N LEU A 62 16.27 38.85 -0.30
CA LEU A 62 15.07 39.33 -0.98
C LEU A 62 13.78 38.72 -0.39
N LEU A 63 13.58 38.83 0.94
CA LEU A 63 12.50 38.26 1.75
C LEU A 63 12.85 36.92 2.40
N ARG A 64 12.32 36.72 3.62
CA ARG A 64 12.43 35.45 4.35
C ARG A 64 11.69 34.38 3.57
N GLN A 65 12.29 33.20 3.40
CA GLN A 65 11.59 32.04 2.82
C GLN A 65 10.28 31.84 3.57
N ALA A 66 9.18 31.75 2.82
CA ALA A 66 7.89 31.41 3.40
C ALA A 66 8.04 30.07 4.15
N PRO A 67 7.44 29.92 5.34
CA PRO A 67 7.42 28.64 6.03
C PRO A 67 6.94 27.57 5.04
N GLN A 68 7.69 26.47 4.92
CA GLN A 68 7.20 25.33 4.16
C GLN A 68 5.85 24.91 4.75
N PRO A 69 4.83 24.63 3.93
CA PRO A 69 3.54 24.21 4.44
C PRO A 69 3.75 22.99 5.34
N GLN A 70 3.49 23.16 6.63
CA GLN A 70 3.47 22.05 7.55
C GLN A 70 2.25 21.19 7.23
N SER A 71 2.53 19.90 7.09
CA SER A 71 1.60 18.79 6.99
C SER A 71 1.14 18.40 5.58
N ASN A 72 1.79 17.36 5.05
CA ASN A 72 1.21 16.41 4.09
C ASN A 72 0.14 15.53 4.78
N GLN A 73 -0.64 16.05 5.74
CA GLN A 73 -1.75 15.29 6.26
C GLN A 73 -2.73 15.09 5.11
N PRO A 74 -3.08 13.83 4.77
CA PRO A 74 -4.16 13.61 3.83
C PRO A 74 -5.39 14.28 4.42
N ARG A 75 -5.83 15.34 3.76
CA ARG A 75 -7.12 15.95 4.05
C ARG A 75 -8.13 14.83 3.86
N SER A 76 -8.95 14.54 4.87
CA SER A 76 -10.05 13.62 4.68
C SER A 76 -10.88 14.15 3.53
N ASP A 77 -10.98 13.39 2.45
CA ASP A 77 -11.87 13.71 1.35
C ASP A 77 -13.26 13.90 1.95
N GLN A 78 -13.81 15.11 1.78
CA GLN A 78 -15.16 15.37 2.25
C GLN A 78 -16.12 14.50 1.46
N ASP A 79 -17.12 13.93 2.13
CA ASP A 79 -18.14 13.12 1.47
C ASP A 79 -18.85 13.97 0.41
N VAL A 80 -18.53 13.69 -0.86
CA VAL A 80 -19.15 14.35 -2.00
C VAL A 80 -20.58 13.78 -2.11
N PRO A 81 -21.64 14.61 -2.09
CA PRO A 81 -23.02 14.12 -2.13
C PRO A 81 -23.30 13.15 -3.30
N LEU A 82 -22.66 13.38 -4.44
CA LEU A 82 -22.76 12.52 -5.63
C LEU A 82 -22.17 11.11 -5.40
N LEU A 83 -21.10 11.00 -4.61
CA LEU A 83 -20.48 9.71 -4.25
C LEU A 83 -21.40 8.90 -3.32
N GLN A 84 -22.13 9.56 -2.42
CA GLN A 84 -23.10 8.90 -1.56
C GLN A 84 -24.29 8.34 -2.37
N GLN A 85 -24.88 9.17 -3.23
CA GLN A 85 -25.98 8.76 -4.12
C GLN A 85 -25.60 7.58 -5.02
N GLN A 86 -24.36 7.57 -5.52
CA GLN A 86 -23.84 6.48 -6.33
C GLN A 86 -23.76 5.16 -5.55
N ARG A 87 -23.28 5.20 -4.30
CA ARG A 87 -23.18 3.99 -3.44
C ARG A 87 -24.56 3.41 -3.17
N GLU A 88 -25.53 4.27 -2.86
CA GLU A 88 -26.92 3.86 -2.62
C GLU A 88 -27.53 3.18 -3.86
N ARG A 89 -27.29 3.72 -5.06
CA ARG A 89 -27.73 3.09 -6.30
C ARG A 89 -27.05 1.73 -6.53
N ASN A 90 -25.75 1.63 -6.26
CA ASN A 90 -25.00 0.38 -6.41
C ASN A 90 -25.44 -0.71 -5.43
N THR A 91 -26.02 -0.34 -4.28
CA THR A 91 -26.58 -1.30 -3.32
C THR A 91 -27.95 -1.83 -3.69
N GLN A 92 -28.65 -1.21 -4.65
CA GLN A 92 -29.94 -1.73 -5.08
C GLN A 92 -29.77 -2.96 -5.98
N PRO A 93 -30.48 -4.06 -5.69
CA PRO A 93 -30.47 -5.23 -6.55
C PRO A 93 -31.05 -4.86 -7.91
N VAL A 94 -30.37 -5.31 -8.98
CA VAL A 94 -30.90 -5.15 -10.34
C VAL A 94 -32.17 -5.99 -10.43
N PRO A 95 -33.33 -5.39 -10.77
CA PRO A 95 -34.56 -6.15 -10.93
C PRO A 95 -34.35 -7.20 -12.01
N LYS A 96 -34.61 -8.47 -11.66
CA LYS A 96 -34.59 -9.55 -12.64
C LYS A 96 -35.75 -9.31 -13.62
N PRO A 97 -35.53 -9.44 -14.93
CA PRO A 97 -36.62 -9.43 -15.88
C PRO A 97 -37.53 -10.62 -15.57
N ASP A 98 -38.83 -10.37 -15.48
CA ASP A 98 -39.87 -11.39 -15.33
C ASP A 98 -39.83 -12.29 -16.59
N GLU A 99 -39.64 -13.60 -16.37
CA GLU A 99 -39.69 -14.65 -17.39
C GLU A 99 -41.12 -15.17 -17.57
#